data_AF-A0A2I1H3V9-F1
#
_entry.id   AF-A0A2I1H3V9-F1
#
_cell.length_a   1.000
_cell.length_b   1.000
_cell.length_c   1.000
_cell.angle_alpha   90.00
_cell.angle_beta   90.00
_cell.angle_gamma   90.00
#
_symmetry.space_group_name_H-M   'P 1'
#
loop_
_entity.id
_entity.type
_entity.pdbx_description
1 polymer ?
#
loop_
_entity_poly.entity_id
_entity_poly.type
_entity_poly.pdbx_seq_one_letter_code
_entity_poly.pdbx_strand_id
1 'polypeptide(L)'
;MWFIVAVYKETKLLNEDAVEMESTETFSDLLFEVLGYDIFDQPIVVQFYNELTKNWTNVKYGLSANLNLCEKFQPCQVKFTLKEQESLEKRNRQNGINGLSKIMETNRIPKLPKERNFVTRHDLLYNDLIKLLKDELLGWYGGSYESIGSGFIKALTDLLWYIDPHHEKLNLRSCIIPEIFLSLSQYKVKSLYNLFYYTGKHKKEQLMRENLKDHLKAIEHFIIQPWAGQENWKPFISNVFELCHNIRKYITYLESVNNEMILNHSRNEPTRNLLDNITLEIRNKQRNFNPKFKNISDLLKDSNFYELHLLDNYLPQEKRTRYNFINELNVIAHLHFIVIIMGII
;
A
#
# COMPACT_ATOMS: atom_id res chain seq x y z
N MET A 1 -12.11 44.98 -53.48
CA MET A 1 -13.38 44.21 -53.33
C MET A 1 -14.04 44.65 -52.05
N TRP A 2 -15.36 44.90 -52.05
CA TRP A 2 -16.06 45.35 -50.85
C TRP A 2 -16.58 44.18 -50.00
N PHE A 3 -16.22 44.19 -48.72
CA PHE A 3 -16.66 43.22 -47.72
C PHE A 3 -17.45 43.92 -46.62
N ILE A 4 -18.60 43.35 -46.26
CA ILE A 4 -19.36 43.75 -45.07
C ILE A 4 -19.04 42.73 -43.99
N VAL A 5 -18.26 43.12 -43.01
CA VAL A 5 -17.70 42.20 -42.01
C VAL A 5 -18.40 42.40 -40.68
N ALA A 6 -18.86 41.31 -40.08
CA ALA A 6 -19.40 41.30 -38.72
C ALA A 6 -18.61 40.31 -37.85
N VAL A 7 -18.02 40.81 -36.76
CA VAL A 7 -17.24 40.02 -35.80
C VAL A 7 -18.08 39.78 -34.55
N TYR A 8 -18.27 38.51 -34.20
CA TYR A 8 -19.04 38.07 -33.04
C TYR A 8 -18.13 37.36 -32.03
N LYS A 9 -18.41 37.53 -30.74
CA LYS A 9 -17.97 36.61 -29.69
C LYS A 9 -19.17 35.81 -29.22
N GLU A 10 -19.16 34.51 -29.51
CA GLU A 10 -20.32 33.62 -29.43
C GLU A 10 -21.55 34.17 -30.18
N THR A 11 -22.46 34.85 -29.47
CA THR A 11 -23.70 35.44 -30.01
C THR A 11 -23.71 36.98 -29.96
N LYS A 12 -22.70 37.60 -29.32
CA LYS A 12 -22.62 39.05 -29.16
C LYS A 12 -21.80 39.66 -30.29
N LEU A 13 -22.38 40.61 -31.02
CA LEU A 13 -21.68 41.43 -32.02
C LEU A 13 -20.64 42.31 -31.31
N LEU A 14 -19.38 42.20 -31.74
CA LEU A 14 -18.26 42.99 -31.25
C LEU A 14 -17.96 44.17 -32.16
N ASN A 15 -17.90 43.93 -33.46
CA ASN A 15 -17.64 44.96 -34.46
C ASN A 15 -18.37 44.63 -35.76
N GLU A 16 -18.75 45.67 -36.51
CA GLU A 16 -19.30 45.57 -37.84
C GLU A 16 -18.74 46.72 -38.69
N ASP A 17 -18.10 46.39 -39.80
CA ASP A 17 -17.45 47.37 -40.66
C ASP A 17 -17.51 46.98 -42.14
N ALA A 18 -17.37 47.97 -43.02
CA ALA A 18 -17.30 47.79 -44.47
C ALA A 18 -15.87 48.10 -44.96
N VAL A 19 -15.16 47.05 -45.38
CA VAL A 19 -13.74 47.13 -45.72
C VAL A 19 -13.53 46.81 -47.20
N GLU A 20 -12.67 47.58 -47.86
CA GLU A 20 -12.20 47.29 -49.20
C GLU A 20 -10.82 46.60 -49.15
N MET A 21 -10.73 45.41 -49.75
CA MET A 21 -9.49 44.60 -49.79
C MET A 21 -9.20 44.03 -51.17
N GLU A 22 -7.95 43.68 -51.43
CA GLU A 22 -7.54 43.03 -52.67
C GLU A 22 -7.94 41.55 -52.69
N SER A 23 -8.18 41.00 -53.88
CA SER A 23 -8.58 39.60 -54.04
C SER A 23 -7.48 38.59 -53.74
N THR A 24 -6.23 39.04 -53.56
CA THR A 24 -5.04 38.22 -53.27
C THR A 24 -4.84 38.00 -51.76
N GLU A 25 -5.46 38.82 -50.92
CA GLU A 25 -5.33 38.80 -49.46
C GLU A 25 -6.16 37.67 -48.83
N THR A 26 -5.97 37.43 -47.54
CA THR A 26 -6.63 36.33 -46.81
C THR A 26 -7.71 36.82 -45.85
N PHE A 27 -8.56 35.91 -45.37
CA PHE A 27 -9.53 36.22 -44.31
C PHE A 27 -8.85 36.60 -42.98
N SER A 28 -7.58 36.22 -42.78
CA SER A 28 -6.76 36.68 -41.66
C SER A 28 -6.49 38.17 -41.76
N ASP A 29 -6.09 38.64 -42.94
CA ASP A 29 -5.78 40.05 -43.19
C ASP A 29 -7.04 40.90 -43.05
N LEU A 30 -8.19 40.40 -43.54
CA LEU A 30 -9.50 41.04 -43.38
C LEU A 30 -9.92 41.15 -41.91
N LEU A 31 -9.66 40.12 -41.10
CA LEU A 31 -9.98 40.18 -39.68
C LEU A 31 -9.05 41.15 -38.94
N PHE A 32 -7.77 41.19 -39.32
CA PHE A 32 -6.79 42.11 -38.76
C PHE A 32 -7.16 43.55 -39.06
N GLU A 33 -7.56 43.88 -40.28
CA GLU A 33 -7.98 45.23 -40.66
C GLU A 33 -9.19 45.71 -39.84
N VAL A 34 -10.15 44.82 -39.56
CA VAL A 34 -11.39 45.15 -38.82
C VAL A 34 -11.16 45.25 -37.30
N LEU A 35 -10.22 44.50 -36.73
CA LEU A 35 -9.98 44.51 -35.28
C LEU A 35 -8.77 45.36 -34.86
N GLY A 36 -7.79 45.57 -35.74
CA GLY A 36 -6.55 46.31 -35.48
C GLY A 36 -5.53 45.57 -34.61
N TYR A 37 -5.75 44.28 -34.30
CA TYR A 37 -4.84 43.44 -33.53
C TYR A 37 -5.04 41.96 -33.86
N ASP A 38 -3.97 41.17 -33.65
CA ASP A 38 -3.97 39.73 -33.89
C ASP A 38 -4.71 38.98 -32.78
N ILE A 39 -5.72 38.18 -33.15
CA ILE A 39 -6.41 37.24 -32.25
C ILE A 39 -6.28 35.83 -32.81
N PHE A 40 -5.10 35.22 -32.69
CA PHE A 40 -4.87 33.85 -33.19
C PHE A 40 -5.02 32.75 -32.13
N ASP A 41 -5.18 33.12 -30.85
CA ASP A 41 -5.23 32.15 -29.75
C ASP A 41 -6.64 31.56 -29.50
N GLN A 42 -7.66 32.06 -30.22
CA GLN A 42 -9.04 31.59 -30.07
C GLN A 42 -9.54 30.89 -31.34
N PRO A 43 -10.32 29.80 -31.23
CA PRO A 43 -10.90 29.14 -32.39
C PRO A 43 -11.93 30.07 -33.08
N ILE A 44 -11.57 30.58 -34.26
CA ILE A 44 -12.40 31.46 -35.08
C ILE A 44 -13.09 30.65 -36.18
N VAL A 45 -14.40 30.82 -36.30
CA VAL A 45 -15.19 30.30 -37.43
C VAL A 45 -15.47 31.45 -38.40
N VAL A 46 -15.09 31.25 -39.67
CA VAL A 46 -15.32 32.19 -40.77
C VAL A 46 -16.48 31.67 -41.63
N GLN A 47 -17.48 32.51 -41.84
CA GLN A 47 -18.60 32.24 -42.74
C GLN A 47 -18.77 33.39 -43.71
N PHE A 48 -19.18 33.10 -44.95
CA PHE A 48 -19.64 34.13 -45.88
C PHE A 48 -21.09 33.87 -46.28
N TYR A 49 -21.82 34.94 -46.58
CA TYR A 49 -23.18 34.82 -47.06
C TYR A 49 -23.17 34.46 -48.54
N ASN A 50 -23.76 33.31 -48.87
CA ASN A 50 -23.89 32.88 -50.25
C ASN A 50 -25.26 33.29 -50.77
N GLU A 51 -25.30 34.28 -51.67
CA GLU A 51 -26.54 34.79 -52.26
C GLU A 51 -27.28 33.73 -53.09
N LEU A 52 -26.58 32.77 -53.69
CA LEU A 52 -27.19 31.71 -54.51
C LEU A 52 -27.99 30.73 -53.66
N THR A 53 -27.50 30.39 -52.48
CA THR A 53 -28.16 29.45 -51.55
C THR A 53 -28.94 30.16 -50.44
N LYS A 54 -28.87 31.50 -50.38
CA LYS A 54 -29.43 32.36 -49.33
C LYS A 54 -29.03 31.93 -47.91
N ASN A 55 -27.85 31.32 -47.76
CA ASN A 55 -27.37 30.73 -46.51
C ASN A 55 -25.92 31.10 -46.20
N TRP A 56 -25.59 31.11 -44.91
CA TRP A 56 -24.22 31.26 -44.43
C TRP A 56 -23.41 29.99 -44.70
N THR A 57 -22.30 30.14 -45.41
CA THR A 57 -21.44 29.03 -45.81
C THR A 57 -20.11 29.10 -45.06
N ASN A 58 -19.70 27.99 -44.45
CA ASN A 58 -18.42 27.90 -43.72
C ASN A 58 -17.24 27.86 -44.70
N VAL A 59 -16.19 28.63 -44.40
CA VAL A 59 -14.94 28.61 -45.15
C VAL A 59 -14.06 27.46 -44.65
N LYS A 60 -13.81 26.45 -45.50
CA LYS A 60 -13.10 25.21 -45.10
C LYS A 60 -11.68 25.42 -44.57
N TYR A 61 -10.95 26.39 -45.11
CA TYR A 61 -9.58 26.72 -44.68
C TYR A 61 -9.57 27.87 -43.66
N GLY A 62 -10.73 28.30 -43.16
CA GLY A 62 -10.83 29.34 -42.13
C GLY A 62 -10.12 30.63 -42.53
N LEU A 63 -9.27 31.14 -41.63
CA LEU A 63 -8.52 32.39 -41.80
C LEU A 63 -7.45 32.34 -42.91
N SER A 64 -6.91 31.16 -43.24
CA SER A 64 -5.88 31.02 -44.28
C SER A 64 -6.45 30.90 -45.70
N ALA A 65 -7.78 30.92 -45.85
CA ALA A 65 -8.40 30.97 -47.16
C ALA A 65 -8.16 32.34 -47.82
N ASN A 66 -8.02 32.32 -49.14
CA ASN A 66 -7.85 33.52 -49.94
C ASN A 66 -9.21 34.18 -50.24
N LEU A 67 -9.25 35.51 -50.27
CA LEU A 67 -10.45 36.32 -50.53
C LEU A 67 -10.98 36.17 -51.96
N ASN A 68 -10.18 35.65 -52.91
CA ASN A 68 -10.62 35.29 -54.26
C ASN A 68 -11.84 34.35 -54.29
N LEU A 69 -12.07 33.59 -53.21
CA LEU A 69 -13.23 32.71 -53.07
C LEU A 69 -14.55 33.50 -53.09
N CYS A 70 -14.51 34.77 -52.70
CA CYS A 70 -15.66 35.66 -52.61
C CYS A 70 -15.82 36.60 -53.82
N GLU A 71 -14.97 36.48 -54.85
CA GLU A 71 -14.95 37.39 -56.00
C GLU A 71 -16.30 37.46 -56.73
N LYS A 72 -17.04 36.33 -56.77
CA LYS A 72 -18.34 36.20 -57.43
C LYS A 72 -19.54 36.65 -56.58
N PHE A 73 -19.32 37.11 -55.35
CA PHE A 73 -20.37 37.38 -54.36
C PHE A 73 -20.30 38.81 -53.80
N GLN A 74 -19.95 39.80 -54.63
CA GLN A 74 -19.77 41.19 -54.18
C GLN A 74 -21.09 42.00 -54.14
N PRO A 75 -21.33 42.82 -53.09
CA PRO A 75 -20.52 42.95 -51.86
C PRO A 75 -20.69 41.72 -50.95
N CYS A 76 -19.57 41.16 -50.50
CA CYS A 76 -19.61 39.88 -49.78
C CYS A 76 -19.78 40.11 -48.28
N GLN A 77 -20.83 39.55 -47.69
CA GLN A 77 -21.03 39.59 -46.25
C GLN A 77 -20.23 38.46 -45.59
N VAL A 78 -19.34 38.82 -44.66
CA VAL A 78 -18.47 37.88 -43.94
C VAL A 78 -18.74 37.98 -42.45
N LYS A 79 -18.88 36.82 -41.82
CA LYS A 79 -19.11 36.69 -40.39
C LYS A 79 -17.96 35.92 -39.74
N PHE A 80 -17.31 36.57 -38.78
CA PHE A 80 -16.31 35.95 -37.92
C PHE A 80 -16.94 35.65 -36.57
N THR A 81 -16.78 34.43 -36.06
CA THR A 81 -17.26 34.05 -34.72
C THR A 81 -16.11 33.52 -33.88
N LEU A 82 -15.71 34.31 -32.88
CA LEU A 82 -14.76 33.94 -31.83
C LEU A 82 -15.46 33.00 -30.84
N LYS A 83 -14.98 31.76 -30.74
CA LYS A 83 -15.47 30.79 -29.76
C LYS A 83 -14.49 30.74 -28.57
N GLU A 84 -15.02 30.61 -27.36
CA GLU A 84 -14.18 30.28 -26.21
C GLU A 84 -13.56 28.89 -26.41
N GLN A 85 -12.31 28.69 -25.98
CA GLN A 85 -11.73 27.35 -25.84
C GLN A 85 -12.56 26.60 -24.80
N GLU A 86 -13.53 25.81 -25.27
CA GLU A 86 -14.29 24.93 -24.39
C GLU A 86 -13.35 23.89 -23.79
N SER A 87 -13.16 23.96 -22.46
CA SER A 87 -12.69 22.82 -21.68
C SER A 87 -13.46 21.58 -22.12
N LEU A 88 -12.75 20.46 -22.32
CA LEU A 88 -13.24 19.13 -22.72
C LEU A 88 -14.52 18.65 -22.01
N GLU A 89 -14.92 19.27 -20.90
CA GLU A 89 -16.13 19.01 -20.14
C GLU A 89 -17.45 19.46 -20.80
N LYS A 90 -17.47 20.54 -21.61
CA LYS A 90 -18.72 21.08 -22.18
C LYS A 90 -19.14 20.43 -23.50
N ARG A 91 -18.17 20.07 -24.37
CA ARG A 91 -18.41 19.38 -25.66
C ARG A 91 -19.13 18.03 -25.51
N ASN A 92 -18.98 17.40 -24.34
CA ASN A 92 -19.54 16.10 -24.03
C ASN A 92 -21.04 16.11 -23.67
N ARG A 93 -21.70 17.27 -23.61
CA ARG A 93 -23.14 17.36 -23.30
C ARG A 93 -24.04 17.55 -24.52
N GLN A 94 -23.51 18.00 -25.67
CA GLN A 94 -24.32 18.34 -26.85
C GLN A 94 -24.24 17.33 -28.00
N ASN A 95 -23.14 16.61 -28.13
CA ASN A 95 -23.14 15.39 -28.94
C ASN A 95 -23.70 14.28 -28.06
N GLY A 96 -24.73 13.58 -28.53
CA GLY A 96 -25.23 12.38 -27.87
C GLY A 96 -24.11 11.34 -27.77
N ILE A 97 -23.29 11.45 -26.72
CA ILE A 97 -22.32 10.45 -26.35
C ILE A 97 -23.16 9.27 -25.95
N ASN A 98 -23.14 8.25 -26.80
CA ASN A 98 -23.72 6.97 -26.50
C ASN A 98 -23.17 6.56 -25.12
N GLY A 99 -24.00 6.46 -24.08
CA GLY A 99 -23.52 6.22 -22.72
C GLY A 99 -22.58 5.01 -22.65
N LEU A 100 -22.81 4.05 -23.56
CA LEU A 100 -21.97 2.90 -23.83
C LEU A 100 -20.57 3.24 -24.34
N SER A 101 -20.39 4.22 -25.24
CA SER A 101 -19.05 4.62 -25.71
C SER A 101 -18.24 5.27 -24.59
N LYS A 102 -18.88 6.08 -23.73
CA LYS A 102 -18.23 6.65 -22.54
C LYS A 102 -17.87 5.59 -21.51
N ILE A 103 -18.75 4.61 -21.29
CA ILE A 103 -18.47 3.44 -20.43
C ILE A 103 -17.32 2.62 -21.02
N MET A 104 -17.31 2.38 -22.33
CA MET A 104 -16.24 1.66 -23.02
C MET A 104 -14.90 2.40 -22.94
N GLU A 105 -14.87 3.71 -23.15
CA GLU A 105 -13.65 4.52 -23.01
C GLU A 105 -13.17 4.57 -21.55
N THR A 106 -14.08 4.73 -20.59
CA THR A 106 -13.75 4.75 -19.16
C THR A 106 -13.25 3.39 -18.67
N ASN A 107 -13.76 2.29 -19.24
CA ASN A 107 -13.32 0.93 -18.92
C ASN A 107 -11.95 0.58 -19.52
N ARG A 108 -11.45 1.35 -20.49
CA ARG A 108 -10.11 1.14 -21.10
C ARG A 108 -8.99 1.84 -20.34
N ILE A 109 -9.31 2.74 -19.42
CA ILE A 109 -8.31 3.45 -18.63
C ILE A 109 -8.16 2.72 -17.29
N PRO A 110 -6.96 2.17 -16.98
CA PRO A 110 -6.73 1.55 -15.69
C PRO A 110 -6.82 2.63 -14.59
N LYS A 111 -7.53 2.31 -13.51
CA LYS A 111 -7.74 3.19 -12.36
C LYS A 111 -7.21 2.53 -11.10
N LEU A 112 -6.70 3.37 -10.20
CA LEU A 112 -6.28 2.97 -8.87
C LEU A 112 -7.34 3.34 -7.82
N PRO A 113 -7.41 2.60 -6.70
CA PRO A 113 -8.19 3.01 -5.54
C PRO A 113 -7.84 4.42 -5.10
N LYS A 114 -8.82 5.15 -4.55
CA LYS A 114 -8.59 6.48 -3.99
C LYS A 114 -7.64 6.39 -2.81
N GLU A 115 -6.67 7.29 -2.77
CA GLU A 115 -5.82 7.49 -1.61
C GLU A 115 -6.69 7.84 -0.39
N ARG A 116 -6.27 7.35 0.77
CA ARG A 116 -6.90 7.67 2.04
C ARG A 116 -6.40 9.01 2.55
N ASN A 117 -7.26 9.71 3.27
CA ASN A 117 -6.81 10.85 4.04
C ASN A 117 -5.78 10.37 5.06
N PHE A 118 -4.62 11.02 5.12
CA PHE A 118 -3.54 10.65 6.03
C PHE A 118 -3.91 11.00 7.48
N VAL A 119 -4.62 10.07 8.14
CA VAL A 119 -4.99 10.15 9.55
C VAL A 119 -4.03 9.31 10.39
N THR A 120 -3.65 8.13 9.88
CA THR A 120 -2.75 7.20 10.56
C THR A 120 -1.55 6.82 9.70
N ARG A 121 -0.50 6.27 10.33
CA ARG A 121 0.63 5.69 9.58
C ARG A 121 0.24 4.43 8.80
N HIS A 122 -0.86 3.77 9.17
CA HIS A 122 -1.44 2.69 8.38
C HIS A 122 -1.98 3.24 7.05
N ASP A 123 -2.66 4.40 7.09
CA ASP A 123 -3.10 5.09 5.87
C ASP A 123 -1.92 5.54 4.99
N LEU A 124 -0.79 5.90 5.60
CA LEU A 124 0.44 6.19 4.85
C LEU A 124 0.95 4.96 4.10
N LEU A 125 1.01 3.79 4.75
CA LEU A 125 1.42 2.54 4.10
C LEU A 125 0.47 2.19 2.94
N TYR A 126 -0.85 2.35 3.16
CA TYR A 126 -1.84 2.17 2.11
C TYR A 126 -1.57 3.10 0.92
N ASN A 127 -1.38 4.38 1.17
CA ASN A 127 -1.14 5.37 0.12
C ASN A 127 0.20 5.15 -0.60
N ASP A 128 1.24 4.73 0.11
CA ASP A 128 2.53 4.43 -0.52
C ASP A 128 2.46 3.16 -1.39
N LEU A 129 1.63 2.18 -1.05
CA LEU A 129 1.34 1.06 -1.96
C LEU A 129 0.59 1.51 -3.21
N ILE A 130 -0.34 2.47 -3.08
CA ILE A 130 -1.02 3.06 -4.25
C ILE A 130 -0.02 3.79 -5.15
N LYS A 131 0.91 4.56 -4.56
CA LYS A 131 1.99 5.21 -5.32
C LYS A 131 2.92 4.20 -6.00
N LEU A 132 3.28 3.12 -5.31
CA LEU A 132 4.07 2.03 -5.88
C LEU A 132 3.39 1.45 -7.12
N LEU A 133 2.08 1.17 -7.05
CA LEU A 133 1.34 0.69 -8.22
C LEU A 133 1.29 1.72 -9.36
N LYS A 134 1.21 3.01 -9.02
CA LYS A 134 1.23 4.08 -10.02
C LYS A 134 2.58 4.15 -10.75
N ASP A 135 3.67 3.98 -10.02
CA ASP A 135 5.03 3.96 -10.57
C ASP A 135 5.25 2.74 -11.48
N GLU A 136 4.64 1.60 -11.16
CA GLU A 136 4.61 0.38 -11.97
C GLU A 136 3.58 0.43 -13.13
N LEU A 137 2.89 1.56 -13.32
CA LEU A 137 1.84 1.74 -14.35
C LEU A 137 0.69 0.72 -14.24
N LEU A 138 0.38 0.27 -13.02
CA LEU A 138 -0.65 -0.72 -12.73
C LEU A 138 -1.98 -0.05 -12.37
N GLY A 139 -3.06 -0.80 -12.60
CA GLY A 139 -4.40 -0.41 -12.22
C GLY A 139 -5.45 -1.41 -12.65
N TRP A 140 -6.66 -1.24 -12.15
CA TRP A 140 -7.79 -2.09 -12.50
C TRP A 140 -8.65 -1.41 -13.56
N TYR A 141 -9.16 -2.23 -14.48
CA TYR A 141 -10.08 -1.78 -15.50
C TYR A 141 -11.52 -1.78 -14.99
N GLY A 142 -12.30 -0.78 -15.43
CA GLY A 142 -13.70 -0.59 -15.06
C GLY A 142 -13.93 -0.20 -13.61
N GLY A 143 -15.07 -0.58 -13.03
CA GLY A 143 -15.46 -0.19 -11.66
C GLY A 143 -14.82 -1.02 -10.53
N SER A 144 -13.97 -1.99 -10.86
CA SER A 144 -13.43 -2.97 -9.91
C SER A 144 -12.36 -2.40 -8.95
N TYR A 145 -11.75 -1.25 -9.27
CA TYR A 145 -10.73 -0.62 -8.43
C TYR A 145 -11.25 -0.19 -7.05
N GLU A 146 -12.50 0.28 -6.93
CA GLU A 146 -13.04 0.72 -5.63
C GLU A 146 -13.46 -0.45 -4.72
N SER A 147 -13.73 -1.62 -5.27
CA SER A 147 -14.13 -2.81 -4.50
C SER A 147 -13.00 -3.83 -4.36
N ILE A 148 -12.62 -4.46 -5.48
CA ILE A 148 -11.59 -5.49 -5.55
C ILE A 148 -10.22 -4.88 -5.31
N GLY A 149 -9.90 -3.79 -6.02
CA GLY A 149 -8.60 -3.13 -5.90
C GLY A 149 -8.37 -2.58 -4.48
N SER A 150 -9.33 -1.86 -3.94
CA SER A 150 -9.22 -1.30 -2.59
C SER A 150 -9.11 -2.38 -1.51
N GLY A 151 -9.85 -3.49 -1.67
CA GLY A 151 -9.81 -4.67 -0.80
C GLY A 151 -8.45 -5.38 -0.85
N PHE A 152 -7.90 -5.58 -2.04
CA PHE A 152 -6.57 -6.17 -2.23
C PHE A 152 -5.48 -5.32 -1.57
N ILE A 153 -5.46 -4.01 -1.82
CA ILE A 153 -4.46 -3.12 -1.23
C ILE A 153 -4.60 -3.06 0.28
N LYS A 154 -5.84 -3.08 0.80
CA LYS A 154 -6.06 -3.18 2.25
C LYS A 154 -5.47 -4.47 2.80
N ALA A 155 -5.77 -5.63 2.20
CA ALA A 155 -5.25 -6.93 2.67
C ALA A 155 -3.71 -6.97 2.68
N LEU A 156 -3.07 -6.42 1.64
CA LEU A 156 -1.62 -6.31 1.56
C LEU A 156 -1.05 -5.34 2.61
N THR A 157 -1.71 -4.19 2.79
CA THR A 157 -1.36 -3.20 3.83
C THR A 157 -1.41 -3.84 5.20
N ASP A 158 -2.48 -4.59 5.50
CA ASP A 158 -2.69 -5.21 6.81
C ASP A 158 -1.61 -6.26 7.10
N LEU A 159 -1.21 -7.08 6.11
CA LEU A 159 -0.10 -8.02 6.26
C LEU A 159 1.23 -7.28 6.51
N LEU A 160 1.57 -6.32 5.64
CA LEU A 160 2.82 -5.57 5.74
C LEU A 160 2.91 -4.81 7.08
N TRP A 161 1.82 -4.19 7.51
CA TRP A 161 1.72 -3.51 8.80
C TRP A 161 1.95 -4.43 9.99
N TYR A 162 1.43 -5.67 9.91
CA TYR A 162 1.56 -6.65 10.98
C TYR A 162 2.99 -7.19 11.10
N ILE A 163 3.70 -7.35 9.97
CA ILE A 163 5.09 -7.84 9.95
C ILE A 163 6.14 -6.74 10.08
N ASP A 164 5.78 -5.48 9.88
CA ASP A 164 6.67 -4.30 9.88
C ASP A 164 7.66 -4.27 11.08
N PRO A 165 7.23 -4.48 12.35
CA PRO A 165 8.15 -4.49 13.50
C PRO A 165 9.05 -5.74 13.60
N HIS A 166 8.91 -6.69 12.68
CA HIS A 166 9.46 -8.04 12.77
C HIS A 166 10.39 -8.41 11.62
N HIS A 167 10.81 -7.45 10.80
CA HIS A 167 11.69 -7.68 9.65
C HIS A 167 12.96 -8.46 10.03
N GLU A 168 13.64 -8.10 11.13
CA GLU A 168 14.85 -8.80 11.58
C GLU A 168 14.56 -10.26 11.98
N LYS A 169 13.44 -10.52 12.67
CA LYS A 169 13.06 -11.88 13.08
C LYS A 169 12.75 -12.77 11.89
N LEU A 170 12.09 -12.21 10.88
CA LEU A 170 11.81 -12.91 9.63
C LEU A 170 13.12 -13.18 8.87
N ASN A 171 14.01 -12.19 8.81
CA ASN A 171 15.31 -12.32 8.14
C ASN A 171 16.22 -13.39 8.77
N LEU A 172 16.24 -13.52 10.10
CA LEU A 172 16.96 -14.58 10.81
C LEU A 172 16.50 -16.01 10.45
N ARG A 173 15.30 -16.13 9.88
CA ARG A 173 14.73 -17.40 9.40
C ARG A 173 14.73 -17.50 7.87
N SER A 174 15.49 -16.63 7.20
CA SER A 174 15.53 -16.50 5.74
C SER A 174 14.13 -16.37 5.15
N CYS A 175 13.24 -15.64 5.83
CA CYS A 175 11.92 -15.26 5.34
C CYS A 175 12.02 -13.78 4.93
N ILE A 176 12.45 -13.54 3.69
CA ILE A 176 12.81 -12.20 3.22
C ILE A 176 11.57 -11.49 2.67
N ILE A 177 11.47 -10.19 2.89
CA ILE A 177 10.42 -9.39 2.26
C ILE A 177 10.87 -9.02 0.84
N PRO A 178 10.07 -9.26 -0.20
CA PRO A 178 10.45 -8.96 -1.59
C PRO A 178 10.87 -7.49 -1.78
N GLU A 179 11.85 -7.28 -2.66
CA GLU A 179 12.52 -6.00 -2.85
C GLU A 179 11.56 -4.88 -3.30
N ILE A 180 10.52 -5.23 -4.08
CA ILE A 180 9.50 -4.27 -4.49
C ILE A 180 8.80 -3.63 -3.30
N PHE A 181 8.58 -4.37 -2.21
CA PHE A 181 7.96 -3.83 -1.00
C PHE A 181 8.98 -3.07 -0.16
N LEU A 182 10.25 -3.49 -0.14
CA LEU A 182 11.33 -2.74 0.50
C LEU A 182 11.59 -1.37 -0.16
N SER A 183 11.10 -1.18 -1.40
CA SER A 183 11.14 0.10 -2.10
C SER A 183 10.14 1.15 -1.58
N LEU A 184 9.28 0.79 -0.63
CA LEU A 184 8.34 1.72 0.01
C LEU A 184 9.06 2.84 0.77
N SER A 185 8.41 4.01 0.89
CA SER A 185 9.06 5.27 1.30
C SER A 185 9.76 5.18 2.65
N GLN A 186 9.11 4.56 3.65
CA GLN A 186 9.68 4.46 5.00
C GLN A 186 10.82 3.44 5.05
N TYR A 187 10.69 2.32 4.33
CA TYR A 187 11.75 1.29 4.29
C TYR A 187 13.02 1.79 3.60
N LYS A 188 12.90 2.60 2.54
CA LYS A 188 14.04 3.26 1.88
C LYS A 188 14.87 4.10 2.84
N VAL A 189 14.23 4.80 3.78
CA VAL A 189 14.91 5.60 4.81
C VAL A 189 15.23 4.81 6.08
N LYS A 190 15.17 3.46 6.02
CA LYS A 190 15.38 2.54 7.15
C LYS A 190 14.47 2.85 8.36
N SER A 191 13.30 3.40 8.08
CA SER A 191 12.23 3.66 9.05
C SER A 191 11.16 2.58 8.94
N LEU A 192 10.28 2.56 9.94
CA LEU A 192 9.16 1.61 10.05
C LEU A 192 7.83 2.38 9.98
N TYR A 193 6.81 1.73 9.42
CA TYR A 193 5.46 2.29 9.37
C TYR A 193 4.78 2.20 10.74
N ASN A 194 4.88 1.05 11.41
CA ASN A 194 4.24 0.77 12.69
C ASN A 194 5.15 1.17 13.88
N LEU A 195 5.42 2.48 14.00
CA LEU A 195 6.18 3.00 15.14
C LEU A 195 5.46 2.80 16.48
N PHE A 196 4.13 2.70 16.47
CA PHE A 196 3.33 2.47 17.67
C PHE A 196 3.76 1.20 18.40
N TYR A 197 4.23 0.18 17.68
CA TYR A 197 4.78 -1.03 18.26
C TYR A 197 5.92 -0.77 19.27
N TYR A 198 6.74 0.26 19.02
CA TYR A 198 7.89 0.60 19.85
C TYR A 198 7.57 1.68 20.88
N THR A 199 6.73 2.66 20.52
CA THR A 199 6.41 3.80 21.39
C THR A 199 5.22 3.54 22.32
N GLY A 200 4.43 2.51 22.03
CA GLY A 200 3.25 2.14 22.81
C GLY A 200 3.61 1.53 24.16
N LYS A 201 2.80 1.83 25.18
CA LYS A 201 2.89 1.20 26.52
C LYS A 201 2.23 -0.18 26.59
N HIS A 202 1.59 -0.62 25.52
CA HIS A 202 0.88 -1.90 25.47
C HIS A 202 1.85 -3.07 25.29
N LYS A 203 1.39 -4.26 25.67
CA LYS A 203 2.12 -5.51 25.43
C LYS A 203 2.40 -5.63 23.93
N LYS A 204 3.68 -5.76 23.59
CA LYS A 204 4.13 -5.98 22.22
C LYS A 204 3.56 -7.30 21.70
N GLU A 205 2.73 -7.21 20.67
CA GLU A 205 2.17 -8.38 20.01
C GLU A 205 3.32 -9.17 19.37
N GLN A 206 3.24 -10.50 19.46
CA GLN A 206 4.16 -11.39 18.77
C GLN A 206 3.49 -11.91 17.50
N LEU A 207 4.28 -12.29 16.51
CA LEU A 207 3.75 -12.94 15.32
C LEU A 207 3.06 -14.26 15.69
N MET A 208 1.74 -14.23 15.69
CA MET A 208 0.90 -15.41 15.86
C MET A 208 0.62 -16.10 14.52
N ARG A 209 0.66 -17.43 14.55
CA ARG A 209 0.42 -18.30 13.40
C ARG A 209 -0.97 -18.05 12.80
N GLU A 210 -1.99 -17.96 13.64
CA GLU A 210 -3.39 -17.79 13.25
C GLU A 210 -3.58 -16.47 12.51
N ASN A 211 -3.09 -15.36 13.06
CA ASN A 211 -3.13 -14.04 12.42
C ASN A 211 -2.43 -14.05 11.06
N LEU A 212 -1.24 -14.65 10.95
CA LEU A 212 -0.52 -14.75 9.67
C LEU A 212 -1.32 -15.57 8.64
N LYS A 213 -1.95 -16.68 9.06
CA LYS A 213 -2.83 -17.46 8.18
C LYS A 213 -4.02 -16.65 7.70
N ASP A 214 -4.62 -15.84 8.56
CA ASP A 214 -5.77 -15.03 8.20
C ASP A 214 -5.41 -13.90 7.23
N HIS A 215 -4.25 -13.25 7.42
CA HIS A 215 -3.72 -12.30 6.44
C HIS A 215 -3.46 -12.95 5.08
N LEU A 216 -2.86 -14.15 5.04
CA LEU A 216 -2.63 -14.87 3.79
C LEU A 216 -3.92 -15.23 3.08
N LYS A 217 -4.92 -15.76 3.80
CA LYS A 217 -6.24 -16.06 3.24
C LYS A 217 -6.90 -14.81 2.65
N ALA A 218 -6.77 -13.66 3.32
CA ALA A 218 -7.30 -12.40 2.84
C ALA A 218 -6.66 -11.97 1.52
N ILE A 219 -5.34 -12.11 1.37
CA ILE A 219 -4.65 -11.81 0.10
C ILE A 219 -5.02 -12.83 -0.98
N GLU A 220 -5.05 -14.12 -0.64
CA GLU A 220 -5.38 -15.21 -1.55
C GLU A 220 -6.77 -15.07 -2.17
N HIS A 221 -7.72 -14.55 -1.40
CA HIS A 221 -9.06 -14.24 -1.88
C HIS A 221 -9.06 -13.28 -3.10
N PHE A 222 -8.11 -12.36 -3.17
CA PHE A 222 -8.02 -11.37 -4.24
C PHE A 222 -7.17 -11.85 -5.42
N ILE A 223 -6.05 -12.52 -5.19
CA ILE A 223 -5.11 -12.92 -6.25
C ILE A 223 -5.62 -14.10 -7.12
N ILE A 224 -6.68 -14.80 -6.71
CA ILE A 224 -7.33 -15.84 -7.52
C ILE A 224 -8.19 -15.21 -8.64
N GLN A 225 -8.47 -13.90 -8.56
CA GLN A 225 -9.35 -13.25 -9.52
C GLN A 225 -8.66 -12.98 -10.88
N PRO A 226 -9.43 -12.88 -11.98
CA PRO A 226 -8.86 -12.81 -13.34
C PRO A 226 -7.87 -11.66 -13.59
N TRP A 227 -8.01 -10.54 -12.88
CA TRP A 227 -7.12 -9.38 -13.04
C TRP A 227 -5.67 -9.70 -12.63
N ALA A 228 -5.45 -10.58 -11.65
CA ALA A 228 -4.11 -10.90 -11.15
C ALA A 228 -3.29 -11.72 -12.16
N GLY A 229 -3.95 -12.39 -13.11
CA GLY A 229 -3.29 -13.17 -14.17
C GLY A 229 -2.94 -12.35 -15.42
N GLN A 230 -3.29 -11.07 -15.48
CA GLN A 230 -3.00 -10.22 -16.64
C GLN A 230 -1.49 -9.98 -16.79
N GLU A 231 -1.00 -9.89 -18.03
CA GLU A 231 0.44 -9.77 -18.33
C GLU A 231 1.12 -8.59 -17.61
N ASN A 232 0.45 -7.44 -17.54
CA ASN A 232 0.95 -6.27 -16.82
C ASN A 232 1.08 -6.52 -15.31
N TRP A 233 0.18 -7.31 -14.73
CA TRP A 233 0.18 -7.61 -13.29
C TRP A 233 1.17 -8.71 -12.89
N LYS A 234 1.61 -9.58 -13.82
CA LYS A 234 2.48 -10.73 -13.50
C LYS A 234 3.74 -10.37 -12.70
N PRO A 235 4.54 -9.34 -13.04
CA PRO A 235 5.75 -9.00 -12.28
C PRO A 235 5.43 -8.63 -10.83
N PHE A 236 4.39 -7.82 -10.62
CA PHE A 236 3.96 -7.42 -9.28
C PHE A 236 3.38 -8.59 -8.49
N ILE A 237 2.52 -9.39 -9.10
CA ILE A 237 1.89 -10.55 -8.45
C ILE A 237 2.92 -11.64 -8.12
N SER A 238 3.99 -11.80 -8.92
CA SER A 238 5.11 -12.67 -8.58
C SER A 238 5.75 -12.30 -7.24
N ASN A 239 5.96 -10.99 -7.00
CA ASN A 239 6.47 -10.51 -5.72
C ASN A 239 5.46 -10.75 -4.58
N VAL A 240 4.16 -10.58 -4.83
CA VAL A 240 3.12 -10.90 -3.83
C VAL A 240 3.16 -12.40 -3.48
N PHE A 241 3.32 -13.29 -4.45
CA PHE A 241 3.46 -14.72 -4.20
C PHE A 241 4.72 -15.05 -3.41
N GLU A 242 5.85 -14.41 -3.70
CA GLU A 242 7.08 -14.58 -2.94
C GLU A 242 6.90 -14.15 -1.48
N LEU A 243 6.25 -13.00 -1.23
CA LEU A 243 5.89 -12.57 0.12
C LEU A 243 5.03 -13.63 0.81
N CYS A 244 3.96 -14.08 0.17
CA CYS A 244 3.09 -15.12 0.72
C CYS A 244 3.85 -16.42 1.03
N HIS A 245 4.77 -16.84 0.15
CA HIS A 245 5.61 -18.01 0.35
C HIS A 245 6.51 -17.85 1.58
N ASN A 246 7.18 -16.70 1.73
CA ASN A 246 8.06 -16.44 2.86
C ASN A 246 7.29 -16.37 4.19
N ILE A 247 6.07 -15.84 4.19
CA ILE A 247 5.20 -15.89 5.37
C ILE A 247 4.74 -17.33 5.67
N ARG A 248 4.40 -18.14 4.66
CA ARG A 248 4.07 -19.56 4.83
C ARG A 248 5.24 -20.34 5.44
N LYS A 249 6.46 -20.09 4.99
CA LYS A 249 7.68 -20.67 5.57
C LYS A 249 7.82 -20.32 7.05
N TYR A 250 7.55 -19.07 7.44
CA TYR A 250 7.57 -18.65 8.83
C TYR A 250 6.45 -19.30 9.67
N ILE A 251 5.24 -19.44 9.11
CA ILE A 251 4.13 -20.17 9.74
C ILE A 251 4.55 -21.61 10.05
N THR A 252 5.18 -22.32 9.11
CA THR A 252 5.68 -23.69 9.32
C THR A 252 6.73 -23.74 10.42
N TYR A 253 7.60 -22.74 10.49
CA TYR A 253 8.56 -22.62 11.59
C TYR A 253 7.86 -22.46 12.95
N LEU A 254 6.85 -21.58 13.05
CA LEU A 254 6.07 -21.41 14.28
C LEU A 254 5.37 -22.71 14.70
N GLU A 255 4.84 -23.48 13.75
CA GLU A 255 4.27 -24.80 13.99
C GLU A 255 5.32 -25.78 14.55
N SER A 256 6.51 -25.82 13.94
CA SER A 256 7.61 -26.68 14.39
C SER A 256 8.02 -26.36 15.83
N VAL A 257 8.22 -25.08 16.14
CA VAL A 257 8.62 -24.65 17.49
C VAL A 257 7.54 -24.97 18.52
N ASN A 258 6.26 -24.77 18.17
CA ASN A 258 5.17 -25.10 19.08
C ASN A 258 5.09 -26.61 19.34
N ASN A 259 5.25 -27.43 18.30
CA ASN A 259 5.28 -28.89 18.42
C ASN A 259 6.47 -29.36 19.27
N GLU A 260 7.65 -28.80 19.05
CA GLU A 260 8.83 -29.07 19.89
C GLU A 260 8.58 -28.69 21.34
N MET A 261 7.95 -27.54 21.61
CA MET A 261 7.62 -27.11 22.96
C MET A 261 6.64 -28.07 23.66
N ILE A 262 5.60 -28.52 22.94
CA ILE A 262 4.64 -29.50 23.45
C ILE A 262 5.36 -30.82 23.77
N LEU A 263 6.22 -31.30 22.85
CA LEU A 263 7.02 -32.50 23.07
C LEU A 263 7.93 -32.35 24.30
N ASN A 264 8.61 -31.21 24.44
CA ASN A 264 9.49 -30.95 25.58
C ASN A 264 8.73 -30.92 26.91
N HIS A 265 7.53 -30.33 26.95
CA HIS A 265 6.68 -30.36 28.15
C HIS A 265 6.16 -31.76 28.50
N SER A 266 6.09 -32.67 27.52
CA SER A 266 5.67 -34.06 27.73
C SER A 266 6.83 -35.01 28.09
N ARG A 267 8.09 -34.56 27.99
CA ARG A 267 9.25 -35.37 28.34
C ARG A 267 9.47 -35.40 29.84
N ASN A 268 9.77 -36.59 30.37
CA ASN A 268 10.21 -36.77 31.75
C ASN A 268 11.71 -36.52 31.94
N GLU A 269 12.46 -36.40 30.83
CA GLU A 269 13.89 -36.16 30.83
C GLU A 269 14.19 -34.72 30.35
N PRO A 270 15.15 -34.03 30.98
CA PRO A 270 15.49 -32.66 30.61
C PRO A 270 16.01 -32.59 29.17
N THR A 271 15.54 -31.58 28.43
CA THR A 271 15.88 -31.40 27.00
C THR A 271 17.31 -30.92 26.78
N ARG A 272 17.97 -30.45 27.83
CA ARG A 272 19.36 -30.00 27.83
C ARG A 272 20.17 -30.96 28.71
N ASN A 273 21.40 -31.23 28.29
CA ASN A 273 22.34 -31.96 29.12
C ASN A 273 22.50 -31.22 30.46
N LEU A 274 22.26 -31.91 31.58
CA LEU A 274 22.38 -31.36 32.93
C LEU A 274 23.77 -30.77 33.19
N LEU A 275 24.78 -31.25 32.47
CA LEU A 275 26.18 -30.83 32.62
C LEU A 275 26.50 -29.49 31.94
N ASP A 276 25.74 -29.07 30.92
CA ASP A 276 26.09 -27.90 30.10
C ASP A 276 25.74 -26.56 30.78
N ASN A 277 24.92 -26.57 31.84
CA ASN A 277 24.52 -25.39 32.60
C ASN A 277 24.54 -25.65 34.12
N ILE A 278 25.60 -26.27 34.63
CA ILE A 278 25.78 -26.40 36.08
C ILE A 278 26.20 -25.04 36.65
N THR A 279 25.30 -24.40 37.39
CA THR A 279 25.69 -23.34 38.33
C THR A 279 26.18 -23.99 39.62
N LEU A 280 27.48 -23.83 39.89
CA LEU A 280 28.07 -24.29 41.14
C LEU A 280 27.98 -23.16 42.17
N GLU A 281 27.08 -23.30 43.14
CA GLU A 281 26.94 -22.37 44.25
C GLU A 281 27.46 -22.99 45.54
N ILE A 282 28.50 -22.37 46.12
CA ILE A 282 28.99 -22.73 47.46
C ILE A 282 28.21 -21.90 48.47
N ARG A 283 27.48 -22.55 49.38
CA ARG A 283 26.62 -21.88 50.36
C ARG A 283 27.07 -22.13 51.78
N ASN A 284 27.09 -21.07 52.58
CA ASN A 284 27.50 -21.12 53.98
C ASN A 284 26.35 -21.53 54.90
N LYS A 285 26.70 -22.20 56.01
CA LYS A 285 25.76 -22.62 57.06
C LYS A 285 25.03 -21.41 57.68
N GLN A 286 23.72 -21.29 57.49
CA GLN A 286 22.88 -20.32 58.21
C GLN A 286 22.38 -20.90 59.54
N ARG A 287 22.04 -20.13 60.58
CA ARG A 287 21.63 -20.69 61.90
C ARG A 287 20.13 -20.98 62.04
N ASN A 288 19.29 -20.37 61.19
CA ASN A 288 17.83 -20.47 61.26
C ASN A 288 17.30 -20.97 59.92
N PHE A 289 16.70 -22.16 59.87
CA PHE A 289 16.11 -22.71 58.64
C PHE A 289 14.60 -22.91 58.77
N ASN A 290 13.89 -22.80 57.64
CA ASN A 290 12.45 -22.98 57.60
C ASN A 290 12.11 -24.48 57.71
N PRO A 291 11.24 -24.90 58.65
CA PRO A 291 10.91 -26.32 58.87
C PRO A 291 10.34 -27.03 57.64
N LYS A 292 9.79 -26.32 56.65
CA LYS A 292 9.33 -26.91 55.38
C LYS A 292 10.43 -27.62 54.58
N PHE A 293 11.70 -27.31 54.83
CA PHE A 293 12.85 -27.93 54.17
C PHE A 293 13.50 -29.03 55.01
N LYS A 294 12.89 -29.45 56.12
CA LYS A 294 13.47 -30.42 57.04
C LYS A 294 13.86 -31.73 56.35
N ASN A 295 13.00 -32.27 55.48
CA ASN A 295 13.27 -33.53 54.78
C ASN A 295 14.51 -33.44 53.87
N ILE A 296 14.69 -32.32 53.16
CA ILE A 296 15.89 -32.07 52.34
C ILE A 296 17.10 -31.85 53.23
N SER A 297 16.94 -31.12 54.35
CA SER A 297 18.02 -30.89 55.29
C SER A 297 18.52 -32.17 55.97
N ASP A 298 17.62 -33.11 56.28
CA ASP A 298 17.97 -34.37 56.92
C ASP A 298 18.61 -35.31 55.91
N LEU A 299 18.08 -35.42 54.68
CA LEU A 299 18.71 -36.14 53.57
C LEU A 299 20.19 -35.76 53.43
N LEU A 300 20.46 -34.47 53.31
CA LEU A 300 21.81 -33.97 53.00
C LEU A 300 22.76 -34.03 54.22
N LYS A 301 22.26 -34.17 55.47
CA LYS A 301 23.12 -34.42 56.65
C LYS A 301 23.69 -35.83 56.65
N ASP A 302 22.90 -36.78 56.18
CA ASP A 302 23.24 -38.20 56.15
C ASP A 302 23.97 -38.60 54.86
N SER A 303 24.11 -37.65 53.93
CA SER A 303 24.73 -37.85 52.61
C SER A 303 26.23 -37.68 52.64
N ASN A 304 26.93 -38.39 51.75
CA ASN A 304 28.38 -38.24 51.61
C ASN A 304 28.74 -36.95 50.86
N PHE A 305 29.98 -36.48 51.05
CA PHE A 305 30.50 -35.36 50.28
C PHE A 305 30.43 -35.64 48.77
N TYR A 306 29.93 -34.66 48.00
CA TYR A 306 29.77 -34.73 46.54
C TYR A 306 28.76 -35.77 46.03
N GLU A 307 27.88 -36.28 46.89
CA GLU A 307 26.78 -37.15 46.49
C GLU A 307 25.69 -36.35 45.74
N LEU A 308 25.18 -36.92 44.64
CA LEU A 308 24.19 -36.29 43.78
C LEU A 308 22.78 -36.70 44.23
N HIS A 309 21.95 -35.71 44.56
CA HIS A 309 20.58 -35.93 44.99
C HIS A 309 19.59 -35.29 44.01
N LEU A 310 18.65 -36.10 43.51
CA LEU A 310 17.49 -35.64 42.76
C LEU A 310 16.41 -35.17 43.74
N LEU A 311 16.07 -33.88 43.70
CA LEU A 311 15.13 -33.28 44.64
C LEU A 311 13.65 -33.43 44.25
N ASP A 312 13.34 -34.02 43.09
CA ASP A 312 11.97 -34.12 42.56
C ASP A 312 10.97 -34.74 43.53
N ASN A 313 11.39 -35.74 44.31
CA ASN A 313 10.56 -36.42 45.30
C ASN A 313 10.24 -35.55 46.53
N TYR A 314 10.95 -34.43 46.72
CA TYR A 314 10.76 -33.50 47.83
C TYR A 314 10.01 -32.24 47.42
N LEU A 315 9.73 -32.08 46.12
CA LEU A 315 9.02 -30.92 45.59
C LEU A 315 7.50 -31.10 45.68
N PRO A 316 6.75 -30.03 46.01
CA PRO A 316 5.29 -30.04 45.92
C PRO A 316 4.79 -30.44 44.53
N GLN A 317 3.65 -31.13 44.47
CA GLN A 317 3.06 -31.57 43.18
C GLN A 317 2.44 -30.41 42.38
N GLU A 318 1.90 -29.41 43.07
CA GLU A 318 1.26 -28.26 42.45
C GLU A 318 2.30 -27.24 41.92
N LYS A 319 2.15 -26.81 40.66
CA LYS A 319 3.12 -25.94 39.95
C LYS A 319 3.44 -24.64 40.69
N ARG A 320 2.43 -23.92 41.18
CA ARG A 320 2.63 -22.62 41.87
C ARG A 320 3.36 -22.79 43.20
N THR A 321 2.99 -23.82 43.94
CA THR A 321 3.58 -24.17 45.24
C THR A 321 5.02 -24.66 45.05
N ARG A 322 5.29 -25.44 44.00
CA ARG A 322 6.64 -25.85 43.60
C ARG A 322 7.54 -24.66 43.26
N TYR A 323 7.05 -23.72 42.45
CA TYR A 323 7.80 -22.50 42.09
C TYR A 323 8.18 -21.67 43.33
N ASN A 324 7.23 -21.46 44.24
CA ASN A 324 7.49 -20.74 45.49
C ASN A 324 8.48 -21.50 46.38
N PHE A 325 8.32 -22.82 46.50
CA PHE A 325 9.23 -23.67 47.28
C PHE A 325 10.67 -23.62 46.76
N ILE A 326 10.88 -23.67 45.44
CA ILE A 326 12.20 -23.53 44.79
C ILE A 326 12.81 -22.16 45.06
N ASN A 327 12.04 -21.08 44.91
CA ASN A 327 12.51 -19.73 45.19
C ASN A 327 12.90 -19.53 46.65
N GLU A 328 12.19 -20.16 47.58
CA GLU A 328 12.50 -20.08 49.01
C GLU A 328 13.66 -21.01 49.40
N LEU A 329 13.85 -22.13 48.70
CA LEU A 329 15.01 -23.02 48.86
C LEU A 329 16.29 -22.27 48.51
N ASN A 330 16.25 -21.46 47.44
CA ASN A 330 17.31 -20.54 47.04
C ASN A 330 17.67 -19.50 48.11
N VAL A 331 16.91 -19.36 49.20
CA VAL A 331 17.16 -18.36 50.25
C VAL A 331 17.69 -18.97 51.57
N ILE A 332 17.48 -20.26 51.86
CA ILE A 332 17.53 -20.72 53.28
C ILE A 332 18.36 -21.99 53.58
N ALA A 333 18.76 -22.83 52.64
CA ALA A 333 19.32 -24.12 53.08
C ALA A 333 20.80 -24.05 53.54
N HIS A 334 21.03 -24.49 54.79
CA HIS A 334 22.27 -25.15 55.23
C HIS A 334 22.79 -26.09 54.14
N LEU A 335 24.11 -26.35 54.04
CA LEU A 335 24.68 -27.71 54.04
C LEU A 335 26.15 -27.72 53.61
N HIS A 336 26.90 -28.66 54.19
CA HIS A 336 28.29 -28.94 53.84
C HIS A 336 28.33 -29.41 52.38
N PHE A 337 29.18 -28.77 51.57
CA PHE A 337 29.65 -29.21 50.24
C PHE A 337 28.75 -30.20 49.48
N ILE A 338 27.64 -29.71 48.93
CA ILE A 338 26.84 -30.44 47.96
C ILE A 338 26.62 -29.55 46.75
N VAL A 339 26.99 -30.06 45.58
CA VAL A 339 26.68 -29.48 44.28
C VAL A 339 25.19 -29.71 44.04
N ILE A 340 24.36 -28.71 44.33
CA ILE A 340 22.93 -28.78 44.03
C ILE A 340 22.76 -28.48 42.54
N ILE A 341 22.52 -29.53 41.74
CA ILE A 341 22.09 -29.36 40.34
C ILE A 341 20.59 -29.06 40.36
N MET A 342 20.23 -27.76 40.34
CA MET A 342 18.85 -27.35 40.11
C MET A 342 18.54 -27.48 38.61
N GLY A 343 18.06 -28.65 38.20
CA GLY A 343 17.33 -28.78 36.95
C GLY A 343 16.00 -28.05 37.09
N ILE A 344 15.94 -26.78 36.67
CA ILE A 344 14.67 -26.08 36.55
C ILE A 344 13.95 -26.65 35.33
N ILE A 345 12.90 -27.45 35.57
CA ILE A 345 11.94 -27.91 34.54
C ILE A 345 10.92 -26.82 34.27
#